data_AF-A0ABD5MXG5-F1
#
_entry.id   AF-A0ABD5MXG5-F1
#
_cell.length_a   1.000
_cell.length_b   1.000
_cell.length_c   1.000
_cell.angle_alpha   90.00
_cell.angle_beta   90.00
_cell.angle_gamma   90.00
#
_symmetry.space_group_name_H-M   'P 1'
#
loop_
_entity.id
_entity.type
_entity.pdbx_description
1 polymer ?
#
loop_
_entity_poly.entity_id
_entity_poly.type
_entity_poly.pdbx_seq_one_letter_code
_entity_poly.pdbx_strand_id
1 'polypeptide(L)'
;MNEVKEQEVLTKIRTLLALERNSLAEERTVIAKFRTGLALILIGPTMSTIIAVLLSVLNVNQSIVIDVLNFTFFSILIIFGVWTIFRSQSKLKKIWKNKIIIKSRIIEISKSSKNIYNLLSDLIEYDNLPEDLS
;
A
#
# COMPACT_ATOMS: atom_id res chain seq x y z
N MET A 1 -15.89 37.19 17.13
CA MET A 1 -14.85 36.33 17.76
C MET A 1 -15.13 34.83 17.61
N ASN A 2 -16.39 34.38 17.52
CA ASN A 2 -16.72 32.96 17.29
C ASN A 2 -16.45 32.49 15.84
N GLU A 3 -16.76 33.30 14.82
CA GLU A 3 -16.52 32.92 13.41
C GLU A 3 -15.05 32.67 13.07
N VAL A 4 -14.14 33.49 13.60
CA VAL A 4 -12.69 33.32 13.37
C VAL A 4 -12.19 31.99 13.94
N LYS A 5 -12.69 31.60 15.12
CA LYS A 5 -12.34 30.31 15.74
C LYS A 5 -12.88 29.13 14.93
N GLU A 6 -14.09 29.23 14.38
CA GLU A 6 -14.66 28.18 13.53
C GLU A 6 -13.91 28.02 12.20
N GLN A 7 -13.49 29.14 11.58
CA GLN A 7 -12.67 29.11 10.37
C GLN A 7 -11.30 28.46 10.61
N GLU A 8 -10.67 28.71 11.75
CA GLU A 8 -9.42 28.04 12.14
C GLU A 8 -9.61 26.53 12.33
N VAL A 9 -10.69 26.12 12.98
CA VAL A 9 -11.03 24.70 13.20
C VAL A 9 -11.28 24.01 11.86
N LEU A 10 -12.06 24.62 10.97
CA LEU A 10 -12.31 24.11 9.61
C LEU A 10 -11.01 23.99 8.80
N THR A 11 -10.11 24.97 8.92
CA THR A 11 -8.81 24.94 8.24
C THR A 11 -7.97 23.76 8.73
N LYS A 12 -7.92 23.52 10.05
CA LYS A 12 -7.22 22.37 10.63
C LYS A 12 -7.82 21.03 10.21
N ILE A 13 -9.15 20.93 10.14
CA ILE A 13 -9.81 19.70 9.70
C ILE A 13 -9.50 19.42 8.21
N ARG A 14 -9.54 20.45 7.36
CA ARG A 14 -9.19 20.33 5.93
C ARG A 14 -7.76 19.85 5.75
N THR A 15 -6.80 20.35 6.53
CA THR A 15 -5.40 19.90 6.43
C THR A 15 -5.22 18.47 6.91
N LEU A 16 -5.92 18.05 7.98
CA LEU A 16 -5.89 16.67 8.44
C LEU A 16 -6.53 15.69 7.44
N LEU A 17 -7.67 16.06 6.85
CA LEU A 17 -8.31 15.29 5.77
C LEU A 17 -7.42 15.18 4.53
N ALA A 18 -6.70 16.25 4.17
CA ALA A 18 -5.72 16.19 3.09
C ALA A 18 -4.58 15.20 3.41
N LEU A 19 -4.14 15.14 4.67
CA LEU A 19 -3.10 14.22 5.12
C LEU A 19 -3.59 12.76 5.12
N GLU A 20 -4.84 12.52 5.50
CA GLU A 20 -5.49 11.22 5.37
C GLU A 20 -5.57 10.74 3.91
N ARG A 21 -6.00 11.62 2.99
CA ARG A 21 -6.03 11.29 1.55
C ARG A 21 -4.66 10.93 1.01
N ASN A 22 -3.61 11.63 1.44
CA ASN A 22 -2.23 11.30 1.07
C ASN A 22 -1.82 9.93 1.63
N SER A 23 -2.18 9.63 2.88
CA SER A 23 -1.96 8.33 3.51
C SER A 23 -2.64 7.18 2.74
N LEU A 24 -3.88 7.37 2.27
CA LEU A 24 -4.60 6.40 1.44
C LEU A 24 -3.94 6.21 0.06
N ALA A 25 -3.43 7.29 -0.55
CA ALA A 25 -2.68 7.19 -1.80
C ALA A 25 -1.37 6.41 -1.63
N GLU A 26 -0.69 6.61 -0.50
CA GLU A 26 0.51 5.85 -0.15
C GLU A 26 0.18 4.36 0.04
N GLU A 27 -0.91 4.04 0.74
CA GLU A 27 -1.38 2.67 0.93
C GLU A 27 -1.63 1.95 -0.40
N ARG A 28 -2.34 2.60 -1.34
CA ARG A 28 -2.57 2.06 -2.70
C ARG A 28 -1.25 1.76 -3.43
N THR A 29 -0.27 2.64 -3.27
CA THR A 29 1.07 2.46 -3.87
C THR A 29 1.82 1.27 -3.25
N VAL A 30 1.70 1.09 -1.94
CA VAL A 30 2.31 -0.02 -1.19
C VAL A 30 1.66 -1.35 -1.58
N ILE A 31 0.33 -1.39 -1.73
CA ILE A 31 -0.40 -2.57 -2.23
C ILE A 31 0.01 -2.90 -3.67
N ALA A 32 0.15 -1.91 -4.54
CA ALA A 32 0.64 -2.13 -5.91
C ALA A 32 2.05 -2.77 -5.91
N LYS A 33 2.97 -2.27 -5.06
CA LYS A 33 4.33 -2.83 -4.90
C LYS A 33 4.32 -4.26 -4.34
N PHE A 34 3.39 -4.56 -3.44
CA PHE A 34 3.19 -5.90 -2.93
C PHE A 34 2.76 -6.85 -4.06
N ARG A 35 1.78 -6.44 -4.89
CA ARG A 35 1.32 -7.22 -6.06
C ARG A 35 2.44 -7.46 -7.07
N THR A 36 3.28 -6.46 -7.35
CA THR A 36 4.42 -6.64 -8.26
C THR A 36 5.47 -7.58 -7.68
N GLY A 37 5.75 -7.51 -6.37
CA GLY A 37 6.67 -8.44 -5.70
C GLY A 37 6.15 -9.88 -5.75
N LEU A 38 4.84 -10.07 -5.53
CA LEU A 38 4.19 -11.38 -5.64
C LEU A 38 4.24 -11.92 -7.08
N ALA A 39 3.96 -11.07 -8.07
CA ALA A 39 4.05 -11.44 -9.48
C ALA A 39 5.46 -11.85 -9.89
N LEU A 40 6.50 -11.17 -9.40
CA LEU A 40 7.90 -11.55 -9.63
C LEU A 40 8.22 -12.96 -9.10
N ILE A 41 7.74 -13.29 -7.90
CA ILE A 41 7.94 -14.62 -7.30
C ILE A 41 7.22 -15.70 -8.10
N LEU A 42 6.01 -15.42 -8.60
CA LEU A 42 5.22 -16.38 -9.36
C LEU A 42 5.74 -16.58 -10.79
N ILE A 43 6.10 -15.49 -11.47
CA ILE A 43 6.50 -15.48 -12.88
C ILE A 43 7.95 -15.94 -13.04
N GLY A 44 8.82 -15.69 -12.06
CA GLY A 44 10.25 -16.05 -12.17
C GLY A 44 10.49 -17.53 -12.48
N PRO A 45 10.02 -18.47 -11.64
CA PRO A 45 10.20 -19.91 -11.88
C PRO A 45 9.51 -20.39 -13.16
N THR A 46 8.31 -19.86 -13.46
CA THR A 46 7.52 -20.29 -14.62
C THR A 46 8.15 -19.83 -15.94
N MET A 47 8.69 -18.61 -15.99
CA MET A 47 9.44 -18.14 -17.16
C MET A 47 10.76 -18.91 -17.33
N SER A 48 11.44 -19.24 -16.23
CA SER A 48 12.67 -20.04 -16.26
C SER A 48 12.44 -21.39 -16.94
N THR A 49 11.37 -22.11 -16.59
CA THR A 49 11.04 -23.41 -17.19
C THR A 49 10.60 -23.29 -18.65
N ILE A 50 9.79 -22.28 -18.99
CA ILE A 50 9.37 -22.03 -20.37
C ILE A 50 10.58 -21.76 -21.28
N ILE A 51 11.53 -20.94 -20.83
CA ILE A 51 12.75 -20.62 -21.59
C ILE A 51 13.61 -21.88 -21.79
N ALA A 52 13.78 -22.70 -20.75
CA ALA A 52 14.54 -23.95 -20.83
C ALA A 52 13.91 -24.94 -21.83
N VAL A 53 12.58 -25.09 -21.79
CA VAL A 53 11.84 -25.95 -22.74
C VAL A 53 11.95 -25.43 -24.17
N LEU A 54 11.81 -24.11 -24.38
CA LEU A 54 11.91 -23.51 -25.70
C LEU A 54 13.31 -23.73 -26.31
N LEU A 55 14.38 -23.52 -25.54
CA LEU A 55 15.76 -23.80 -25.96
C LEU A 55 15.96 -25.27 -26.35
N SER A 56 15.32 -26.19 -25.62
CA SER A 56 15.33 -27.63 -25.93
C SER A 56 14.68 -27.93 -27.28
N VAL A 57 13.51 -27.35 -27.54
CA VAL A 57 12.77 -27.54 -28.81
C VAL A 57 13.53 -26.98 -30.02
N LEU A 58 14.26 -25.88 -29.85
CA LEU A 58 15.08 -25.26 -30.91
C LEU A 58 16.39 -26.02 -31.20
N ASN A 59 16.66 -27.14 -30.53
CA ASN A 59 17.88 -27.95 -30.71
C ASN A 59 19.18 -27.13 -30.56
N VAL A 60 19.12 -25.99 -29.85
CA VAL A 60 20.31 -25.24 -29.46
C VAL A 60 21.05 -26.15 -28.48
N ASN A 61 22.32 -26.46 -28.75
CA ASN A 61 23.14 -27.25 -27.83
C ASN A 61 23.04 -26.63 -26.43
N GLN A 62 22.24 -27.26 -25.57
CA GLN A 62 22.00 -26.81 -24.20
C GLN A 62 23.29 -27.02 -23.44
N SER A 63 24.12 -25.98 -23.43
CA SER A 63 25.27 -25.96 -22.54
C SER A 63 24.74 -25.82 -21.12
N ILE A 64 25.25 -26.67 -20.22
CA ILE A 64 25.01 -26.59 -18.77
C ILE A 64 25.22 -25.15 -18.25
N VAL A 65 26.10 -24.38 -18.91
CA VAL A 65 26.34 -22.96 -18.62
C VAL A 65 25.09 -22.09 -18.79
N ILE A 66 24.29 -22.31 -19.84
CA ILE A 66 23.08 -21.52 -20.13
C ILE A 66 22.01 -21.79 -19.07
N ASP A 67 21.82 -23.06 -18.69
CA ASP A 67 20.83 -23.44 -17.67
C ASP A 67 21.18 -22.88 -16.30
N VAL A 68 22.46 -22.95 -15.92
CA VAL A 68 22.95 -22.36 -14.67
C VAL A 68 22.77 -20.84 -14.66
N LEU A 69 23.05 -20.16 -15.79
CA LEU A 69 22.85 -18.71 -15.91
C LEU A 69 21.37 -18.33 -15.79
N ASN A 70 20.48 -19.09 -16.45
CA ASN A 70 19.04 -18.88 -16.39
C ASN A 70 18.51 -19.03 -14.95
N PHE A 71 18.89 -20.12 -14.27
CA PHE A 71 18.46 -20.38 -12.90
C PHE A 71 18.97 -19.36 -11.89
N THR A 72 20.23 -18.92 -12.04
CA THR A 72 20.82 -17.90 -11.17
C THR A 72 20.15 -16.54 -11.34
N PHE A 73 19.87 -16.12 -12.59
CA PHE A 73 19.15 -14.88 -12.87
C PHE A 73 17.75 -14.86 -12.24
N PHE A 74 16.97 -15.93 -12.42
CA PHE A 74 15.64 -16.02 -11.83
C PHE A 74 15.66 -16.14 -10.30
N SER A 75 16.67 -16.79 -9.74
CA SER A 75 16.87 -16.83 -8.28
C SER A 75 17.08 -15.43 -7.68
N ILE A 76 17.86 -14.58 -8.36
CA ILE A 76 18.05 -13.16 -7.95
C ILE A 76 16.73 -12.39 -7.99
N LEU A 77 15.92 -12.59 -9.04
CA LEU A 77 14.61 -11.94 -9.16
C LEU A 77 13.64 -12.35 -8.04
N ILE A 78 13.65 -13.62 -7.63
CA ILE A 78 12.83 -14.11 -6.52
C ILE A 78 13.26 -13.46 -5.21
N ILE A 79 14.57 -13.40 -4.94
CA ILE A 79 15.11 -12.73 -3.73
C ILE A 79 14.69 -11.25 -3.72
N PHE A 80 14.78 -10.56 -4.87
CA PHE A 80 14.34 -9.17 -4.99
C PHE A 80 12.82 -9.00 -4.80
N GLY A 81 12.02 -9.93 -5.31
CA GLY A 81 10.57 -9.98 -5.10
C GLY A 81 10.21 -10.14 -3.63
N VAL A 82 10.83 -11.08 -2.93
CA VAL A 82 10.64 -11.33 -1.49
C VAL A 82 11.05 -10.09 -0.67
N TRP A 83 12.21 -9.50 -0.98
CA TRP A 83 12.67 -8.27 -0.34
C TRP A 83 11.67 -7.12 -0.51
N THR A 84 11.12 -6.96 -1.71
CA THR A 84 10.14 -5.92 -2.02
C THR A 84 8.85 -6.10 -1.22
N ILE A 85 8.37 -7.34 -1.08
CA ILE A 85 7.20 -7.67 -0.25
C ILE A 85 7.46 -7.30 1.21
N PHE A 86 8.60 -7.75 1.75
CA PHE A 86 8.94 -7.52 3.15
C PHE A 86 9.05 -6.02 3.46
N ARG A 87 9.76 -5.28 2.60
CA ARG A 87 9.88 -3.82 2.71
C ARG A 87 8.53 -3.10 2.61
N SER A 88 7.61 -3.62 1.80
CA SER A 88 6.26 -3.06 1.64
C SER A 88 5.46 -3.19 2.94
N GLN A 89 5.51 -4.36 3.58
CA GLN A 89 4.79 -4.61 4.83
C GLN A 89 5.24 -3.71 5.98
N SER A 90 6.55 -3.44 6.08
CA SER A 90 7.07 -2.52 7.11
C SER A 90 6.51 -1.10 6.96
N LYS A 91 6.31 -0.64 5.73
CA LYS A 91 5.73 0.68 5.45
C LYS A 91 4.23 0.71 5.76
N LEU A 92 3.51 -0.36 5.42
CA LEU A 92 2.07 -0.46 5.63
C LEU A 92 1.71 -0.35 7.13
N LYS A 93 2.50 -0.98 8.02
CA LYS A 93 2.35 -0.83 9.47
C LYS A 93 2.51 0.62 9.96
N LYS A 94 3.40 1.39 9.34
CA LYS A 94 3.61 2.81 9.69
C LYS A 94 2.43 3.68 9.24
N ILE A 95 1.92 3.42 8.04
CA ILE A 95 0.75 4.11 7.47
C ILE A 95 -0.48 3.87 8.35
N TRP A 96 -0.72 2.63 8.77
CA TRP A 96 -1.83 2.28 9.66
C TRP A 96 -1.78 3.02 11.00
N LYS A 97 -0.60 3.10 11.62
CA LYS A 97 -0.42 3.89 12.86
C LYS A 97 -0.72 5.37 12.64
N ASN A 98 -0.24 5.94 11.54
CA ASN A 98 -0.50 7.34 11.20
C ASN A 98 -1.99 7.61 10.97
N LYS A 99 -2.70 6.70 10.28
CA LYS A 99 -4.16 6.78 10.05
C LYS A 99 -4.93 6.89 11.36
N ILE A 100 -4.62 6.03 12.34
CA ILE A 100 -5.26 6.05 13.67
C ILE A 100 -5.00 7.38 14.39
N ILE A 101 -3.77 7.90 14.33
CA ILE A 101 -3.40 9.19 14.97
C ILE A 101 -4.10 10.37 14.31
N ILE A 102 -4.28 10.36 12.99
CA ILE A 102 -4.98 11.44 12.28
C ILE A 102 -6.46 11.41 12.63
N LYS A 103 -7.07 10.23 12.61
CA LYS A 103 -8.50 10.04 12.95
C LYS A 103 -8.80 10.50 14.37
N SER A 104 -7.95 10.16 15.35
CA SER A 104 -8.13 10.62 16.73
C SER A 104 -8.05 12.15 16.85
N ARG A 105 -7.12 12.80 16.14
CA ARG A 105 -7.00 14.27 16.10
C ARG A 105 -8.21 14.96 15.47
N ILE A 106 -8.77 14.38 14.41
CA ILE A 106 -9.97 14.92 13.76
C ILE A 106 -11.14 14.90 14.75
N ILE A 107 -11.33 13.81 15.49
CA ILE A 107 -12.39 13.67 16.51
C ILE A 107 -12.18 14.64 17.68
N GLU A 108 -10.93 14.81 18.13
CA GLU A 108 -10.62 15.77 19.21
C GLU A 108 -10.93 17.21 18.80
N ILE A 109 -10.53 17.61 17.59
CA ILE A 109 -10.75 18.95 17.06
C ILE A 109 -12.23 19.19 16.73
N SER A 110 -12.95 18.18 16.22
CA SER A 110 -14.38 18.33 15.92
C SER A 110 -15.20 18.57 17.18
N LYS A 111 -14.91 17.87 18.29
CA LYS A 111 -15.55 18.09 19.60
C LYS A 111 -15.39 19.51 20.14
N SER A 112 -14.36 20.24 19.72
CA SER A 112 -14.16 21.64 20.11
C SER A 112 -15.20 22.60 19.52
N SER A 113 -15.96 22.22 18.48
CA SER A 113 -17.02 23.03 17.90
C SER A 113 -18.28 22.20 17.67
N LYS A 114 -19.37 22.55 18.36
CA LYS A 114 -20.65 21.83 18.27
C LYS A 114 -21.22 21.79 16.85
N ASN A 115 -21.06 22.87 16.09
CA ASN A 115 -21.56 22.96 14.71
C ASN A 115 -20.78 22.01 13.78
N ILE A 116 -19.46 21.98 13.93
CA ILE A 116 -18.57 21.11 13.14
C ILE A 116 -18.71 19.64 13.55
N TYR A 117 -18.87 19.37 14.85
CA TYR A 117 -19.14 18.02 15.35
C TYR A 117 -20.42 17.46 14.73
N ASN A 118 -21.51 18.22 14.72
CA ASN A 118 -22.77 17.77 14.12
C ASN A 118 -22.62 17.52 12.61
N LEU A 119 -21.86 18.35 11.89
CA LEU A 119 -21.59 18.14 10.45
C LEU A 119 -20.75 16.89 10.16
N LEU A 120 -19.78 16.57 11.04
CA LEU A 120 -18.88 15.44 10.86
C LEU A 120 -19.37 14.16 11.55
N SER A 121 -20.35 14.27 12.44
CA SER A 121 -20.93 13.16 13.21
C SER A 121 -21.31 12.01 12.29
N ASP A 122 -22.11 12.30 11.26
CA ASP A 122 -22.61 11.31 10.32
C ASP A 122 -21.48 10.64 9.53
N LEU A 123 -20.42 11.40 9.19
CA LEU A 123 -19.24 10.88 8.48
C LEU A 123 -18.36 10.02 9.39
N ILE A 124 -18.18 10.43 10.65
CA ILE A 124 -17.41 9.70 11.66
C ILE A 124 -18.13 8.39 12.02
N GLU A 125 -19.47 8.44 12.11
CA GLU A 125 -20.30 7.27 12.39
C GLU A 125 -20.23 6.25 11.25
N TYR A 126 -20.29 6.71 9.99
CA TYR A 126 -20.09 5.86 8.83
C TYR A 126 -18.69 5.22 8.78
N ASP A 127 -17.63 6.00 9.02
CA ASP A 127 -16.24 5.51 8.98
C ASP A 127 -15.86 4.63 10.20
N ASN A 128 -16.73 4.52 11.20
CA ASN A 128 -16.57 3.62 12.35
C ASN A 128 -17.37 2.31 12.21
N LEU A 129 -18.20 2.17 11.16
CA LEU A 129 -18.82 0.89 10.84
C LEU A 129 -17.70 -0.08 10.42
N PRO A 130 -17.70 -1.33 10.92
CA PRO A 130 -16.71 -2.29 10.48
C PRO A 130 -16.84 -2.54 8.97
N GLU A 131 -15.70 -2.54 8.27
CA GLU A 131 -15.57 -2.73 6.81
C GLU A 131 -16.04 -4.12 6.32
N ASP A 132 -16.58 -4.97 7.21
CA ASP A 132 -17.05 -6.34 6.94
C ASP A 132 -18.50 -6.41 6.42
N LEU A 133 -19.18 -5.27 6.27
CA LEU A 133 -20.57 -5.15 5.79
C LEU A 133 -20.73 -4.46 4.41
N SER A 134 -19.64 -4.20 3.67
CA SER A 134 -19.65 -3.67 2.29
C SER A 134 -18.96 -4.60 1.31
#